data_AF-A0AAV7ERI3-F1
#
_entry.id   AF-A0AAV7ERI3-F1
#
_cell.length_a   1.000
_cell.length_b   1.000
_cell.length_c   1.000
_cell.angle_alpha   90.00
_cell.angle_beta   90.00
_cell.angle_gamma   90.00
#
_symmetry.space_group_name_H-M   'P 1'
#
loop_
_entity.id
_entity.type
_entity.pdbx_description
1 polymer ?
#
loop_
_entity_poly.entity_id
_entity_poly.type
_entity_poly.pdbx_seq_one_letter_code
_entity_poly.pdbx_strand_id
1 'polypeptide(L)'
;MKDLLLVNLRGNLQIIVLAAKEYSEQLGIDACIRLFEQFKSYEGLYFFLGSYLSSSEDPDIHYKYIEAAVKTGQIKEFEHVTRESRPLINDCDRFVLFPDLILYLYTKNMLQYIEEAFAIFKKFNLNVQAVNVLLDNLRSIERAL
;
A
#
# COMPACT_ATOMS: atom_id res chain seq x y z
N MET A 1 17.56 -10.17 -12.56
CA MET A 1 16.98 -9.11 -11.70
C MET A 1 17.57 -9.09 -10.29
N LYS A 2 17.63 -10.22 -9.57
CA LYS A 2 18.18 -10.27 -8.20
C LYS A 2 19.60 -9.73 -8.08
N ASP A 3 20.48 -10.04 -9.03
CA ASP A 3 21.88 -9.56 -8.99
C ASP A 3 22.01 -8.05 -9.18
N LEU A 4 21.10 -7.43 -9.95
CA LEU A 4 21.09 -5.96 -10.13
C LEU A 4 20.63 -5.23 -8.85
N LEU A 5 19.71 -5.83 -8.09
CA LEU A 5 19.29 -5.34 -6.77
C LEU A 5 20.40 -5.53 -5.73
N LEU A 6 21.18 -6.60 -5.82
CA LEU A 6 22.32 -6.86 -4.92
C LEU A 6 23.51 -5.92 -5.16
N VAL A 7 23.78 -5.57 -6.42
CA VAL A 7 24.96 -4.75 -6.77
C VAL A 7 24.74 -3.27 -6.49
N ASN A 8 23.61 -2.70 -6.91
CA ASN A 8 23.28 -1.30 -6.64
C ASN A 8 21.78 -1.05 -6.79
N LEU A 9 21.04 -1.23 -5.71
CA LEU A 9 19.58 -1.06 -5.71
C LEU A 9 19.14 0.35 -6.16
N ARG A 10 19.76 1.42 -5.61
CA ARG A 10 19.38 2.80 -5.95
C ARG A 10 19.70 3.17 -7.39
N GLY A 11 20.89 2.80 -7.88
CA GLY A 11 21.31 3.12 -9.24
C GLY A 11 20.55 2.34 -10.32
N ASN A 12 20.10 1.12 -9.98
CA ASN A 12 19.45 0.23 -10.95
C ASN A 12 17.92 0.23 -10.85
N LEU A 13 17.34 0.92 -9.86
CA LEU A 13 15.93 0.81 -9.51
C LEU A 13 15.00 1.03 -10.72
N GLN A 14 15.25 2.07 -11.50
CA GLN A 14 14.44 2.40 -12.68
C GLN A 14 14.44 1.27 -13.72
N ILE A 15 15.63 0.72 -14.02
CA ILE A 15 15.79 -0.37 -14.98
C ILE A 15 15.09 -1.64 -14.47
N ILE A 16 15.19 -1.92 -13.17
CA ILE A 16 14.57 -3.09 -12.55
C ILE A 16 13.05 -2.97 -12.56
N VAL A 17 12.49 -1.79 -12.26
CA VAL A 17 11.05 -1.53 -12.34
C VAL A 17 10.56 -1.67 -13.78
N LEU A 18 11.27 -1.12 -14.76
CA LEU A 18 10.90 -1.25 -16.17
C LEU A 18 10.90 -2.72 -16.62
N ALA A 19 11.95 -3.47 -16.26
CA ALA A 19 12.01 -4.90 -16.56
C ALA A 19 10.88 -5.68 -15.86
N ALA A 20 10.58 -5.36 -14.59
CA ALA A 20 9.48 -6.01 -13.88
C ALA A 20 8.12 -5.76 -14.55
N LYS A 21 7.89 -4.55 -15.09
CA LYS A 21 6.67 -4.22 -15.85
C LYS A 21 6.59 -5.03 -17.15
N GLU A 22 7.66 -5.00 -17.94
CA GLU A 22 7.73 -5.68 -19.23
C GLU A 22 7.50 -7.19 -19.13
N TYR A 23 8.11 -7.84 -18.12
CA TYR A 23 8.05 -9.30 -17.96
C TYR A 23 6.98 -9.77 -16.96
N SER A 24 6.13 -8.87 -16.47
CA SER A 24 5.09 -9.17 -15.47
C SER A 24 4.08 -10.22 -15.94
N GLU A 25 3.72 -10.22 -17.23
CA GLU A 25 2.79 -11.20 -17.81
C GLU A 25 3.34 -12.63 -17.76
N GLN A 26 4.66 -12.78 -17.86
CA GLN A 26 5.34 -14.08 -17.88
C GLN A 26 5.72 -14.54 -16.46
N LEU A 27 6.12 -13.60 -15.60
CA LEU A 27 6.59 -13.87 -14.24
C LEU A 27 5.45 -13.94 -13.22
N GLY A 28 4.34 -13.26 -13.50
CA GLY A 28 3.25 -13.01 -12.57
C GLY A 28 3.54 -11.81 -11.67
N ILE A 29 2.50 -11.01 -11.41
CA ILE A 29 2.56 -9.81 -10.56
C ILE A 29 3.04 -10.18 -9.14
N ASP A 30 2.55 -11.29 -8.58
CA ASP A 30 2.97 -11.78 -7.27
C ASP A 30 4.47 -12.06 -7.16
N ALA A 31 5.09 -12.56 -8.23
CA ALA A 31 6.52 -12.83 -8.23
C ALA A 31 7.32 -11.53 -8.23
N CYS A 32 6.87 -10.52 -8.98
CA CYS A 32 7.45 -9.18 -8.98
C CYS A 32 7.29 -8.48 -7.62
N ILE A 33 6.12 -8.60 -6.98
CA ILE A 33 5.89 -8.10 -5.61
C ILE A 33 6.89 -8.73 -4.64
N ARG A 34 6.95 -10.07 -4.59
CA ARG A 34 7.87 -10.79 -3.69
C ARG A 34 9.32 -10.40 -3.92
N LEU A 35 9.70 -10.13 -5.18
CA LEU A 35 11.04 -9.67 -5.51
C LEU A 35 11.34 -8.32 -4.85
N PHE A 36 10.47 -7.31 -4.99
CA PHE A 36 10.71 -6.01 -4.37
C PHE A 36 10.65 -6.07 -2.83
N GLU A 37 9.74 -6.87 -2.27
CA GLU A 37 9.63 -7.09 -0.82
C GLU A 37 10.88 -7.75 -0.23
N GLN A 38 11.43 -8.77 -0.90
CA GLN A 38 12.64 -9.47 -0.47
C GLN A 38 13.81 -8.50 -0.27
N PHE A 39 13.90 -7.47 -1.11
CA PHE A 39 14.94 -6.45 -1.05
C PHE A 39 14.53 -5.20 -0.27
N LYS A 40 13.35 -5.21 0.39
CA LYS A 40 12.76 -4.06 1.09
C LYS A 40 12.69 -2.80 0.20
N SER A 41 12.54 -3.00 -1.11
CA SER A 41 12.50 -1.94 -2.10
C SER A 41 11.07 -1.41 -2.25
N TYR A 42 10.61 -0.68 -1.24
CA TYR A 42 9.26 -0.10 -1.25
C TYR A 42 9.10 0.96 -2.34
N GLU A 43 10.18 1.67 -2.68
CA GLU A 43 10.19 2.60 -3.81
C GLU A 43 10.00 1.87 -5.15
N GLY A 44 10.66 0.72 -5.34
CA GLY A 44 10.46 -0.12 -6.52
C GLY A 44 9.06 -0.70 -6.59
N LEU A 45 8.55 -1.19 -5.45
CA LEU A 45 7.19 -1.72 -5.34
C LEU A 45 6.14 -0.63 -5.65
N TYR A 46 6.35 0.59 -5.15
CA TYR A 46 5.50 1.75 -5.41
C TYR A 46 5.45 2.08 -6.91
N PHE A 47 6.61 2.22 -7.57
CA PHE A 47 6.65 2.52 -9.00
C PHE A 47 6.14 1.38 -9.88
N PHE A 48 6.32 0.14 -9.45
CA PHE A 48 5.82 -1.05 -10.14
C PHE A 48 4.30 -1.13 -10.03
N LEU A 49 3.74 -1.18 -8.82
CA LEU A 49 2.28 -1.32 -8.61
C LEU A 49 1.49 -0.11 -9.12
N GLY A 50 2.09 1.09 -9.12
CA GLY A 50 1.44 2.28 -9.67
C GLY A 50 1.03 2.15 -11.14
N SER A 51 1.67 1.30 -11.95
CA SER A 51 1.22 1.05 -13.33
C SER A 51 0.05 0.07 -13.45
N TYR A 52 -0.30 -0.64 -12.38
CA TYR A 52 -1.40 -1.61 -12.37
C TYR A 52 -2.61 -1.12 -11.56
N LEU A 53 -2.46 0.00 -10.83
CA LEU A 53 -3.51 0.51 -9.95
C LEU A 53 -4.83 0.83 -10.68
N SER A 54 -4.74 1.37 -11.90
CA SER A 54 -5.91 1.73 -12.71
C SER A 54 -6.56 0.54 -13.43
N SER A 55 -5.83 -0.57 -13.60
CA SER A 55 -6.30 -1.76 -14.33
C SER A 55 -6.62 -2.94 -13.42
N SER A 56 -6.21 -2.90 -12.15
CA SER A 56 -6.39 -3.98 -11.18
C SER A 56 -7.57 -3.72 -10.25
N GLU A 57 -8.47 -4.69 -10.15
CA GLU A 57 -9.56 -4.70 -9.15
C GLU A 57 -9.16 -5.42 -7.84
N ASP A 58 -7.98 -6.05 -7.80
CA ASP A 58 -7.51 -6.84 -6.65
C ASP A 58 -7.15 -5.95 -5.45
N PRO A 59 -7.89 -6.06 -4.32
CA PRO A 59 -7.63 -5.27 -3.12
C PRO A 59 -6.20 -5.41 -2.58
N ASP A 60 -5.55 -6.57 -2.72
CA ASP A 60 -4.19 -6.80 -2.22
C ASP A 60 -3.15 -5.95 -2.97
N ILE A 61 -3.35 -5.73 -4.27
CA ILE A 61 -2.53 -4.82 -5.08
C ILE A 61 -2.69 -3.38 -4.58
N HIS A 62 -3.92 -2.95 -4.29
CA HIS A 62 -4.19 -1.63 -3.73
C HIS A 62 -3.56 -1.47 -2.34
N TYR A 63 -3.70 -2.46 -1.45
CA TYR A 63 -3.10 -2.42 -0.11
C TYR A 63 -1.57 -2.35 -0.15
N LYS A 64 -0.93 -3.18 -0.99
CA LYS A 64 0.53 -3.16 -1.15
C LYS A 64 1.03 -1.87 -1.77
N TYR A 65 0.29 -1.29 -2.72
CA TYR A 65 0.62 0.00 -3.29
C TYR A 65 0.56 1.11 -2.22
N ILE A 66 -0.52 1.13 -1.42
CA ILE A 66 -0.69 2.10 -0.34
C ILE A 66 0.41 1.95 0.71
N GLU A 67 0.73 0.71 1.13
CA GLU A 67 1.86 0.45 2.03
C GLU A 67 3.17 1.00 1.46
N ALA A 68 3.43 0.78 0.18
CA ALA A 68 4.64 1.26 -0.49
C ALA A 68 4.68 2.80 -0.58
N ALA A 69 3.54 3.44 -0.90
CA ALA A 69 3.41 4.90 -0.95
C ALA A 69 3.66 5.52 0.44
N VAL A 70 3.10 4.94 1.49
CA VAL A 70 3.28 5.38 2.87
C VAL A 70 4.73 5.22 3.31
N LYS A 71 5.33 4.05 3.09
CA LYS A 71 6.75 3.79 3.44
C LYS A 71 7.75 4.66 2.69
N THR A 72 7.35 5.22 1.54
CA THR A 72 8.18 6.12 0.72
C THR A 72 7.89 7.61 0.98
N GLY A 73 6.93 7.93 1.85
CA GLY A 73 6.52 9.31 2.16
C GLY A 73 5.64 9.96 1.10
N GLN A 74 5.11 9.20 0.13
CA GLN A 74 4.25 9.66 -0.95
C GLN A 74 2.77 9.72 -0.53
N ILE A 75 2.50 10.41 0.58
CA ILE A 75 1.18 10.45 1.23
C ILE A 75 0.10 11.10 0.35
N LYS A 76 0.49 11.99 -0.58
CA LYS A 76 -0.44 12.62 -1.53
C LYS A 76 -1.07 11.61 -2.49
N GLU A 77 -0.31 10.58 -2.85
CA GLU A 77 -0.77 9.54 -3.76
C GLU A 77 -1.69 8.56 -3.03
N PHE A 78 -1.46 8.33 -1.74
CA PHE A 78 -2.44 7.67 -0.89
C PHE A 78 -3.79 8.41 -0.86
N GLU A 79 -3.80 9.74 -0.75
CA GLU A 79 -5.03 10.54 -0.86
C GLU A 79 -5.69 10.41 -2.25
N HIS A 80 -4.88 10.27 -3.30
CA HIS A 80 -5.38 10.11 -4.66
C HIS A 80 -6.03 8.75 -4.89
N VAL A 81 -5.39 7.64 -4.52
CA VAL A 81 -5.95 6.28 -4.63
C VAL A 81 -7.27 6.19 -3.88
N THR A 82 -7.29 6.67 -2.64
CA THR A 82 -8.49 6.66 -1.83
C THR A 82 -9.64 7.50 -2.39
N ARG A 83 -9.34 8.49 -3.24
CA ARG A 83 -10.34 9.31 -3.92
C ARG A 83 -10.79 8.75 -5.26
N GLU A 84 -9.90 8.11 -6.02
CA GLU A 84 -10.07 7.74 -7.43
C GLU A 84 -10.36 6.27 -7.71
N SER A 85 -10.26 5.37 -6.72
CA SER A 85 -10.72 3.98 -6.82
C SER A 85 -12.26 3.83 -6.92
N ARG A 86 -12.92 4.75 -7.64
CA ARG A 86 -14.37 4.96 -7.66
C ARG A 86 -15.21 3.92 -8.42
N PRO A 87 -14.70 3.01 -9.27
CA PRO A 87 -15.55 1.94 -9.79
C PRO A 87 -15.14 0.50 -9.46
N LEU A 88 -13.94 0.22 -8.92
CA LEU A 88 -13.46 -1.17 -8.75
C LEU A 88 -13.82 -1.81 -7.40
N ILE A 89 -14.47 -1.01 -6.57
CA ILE A 89 -14.83 -1.30 -5.21
C ILE A 89 -16.33 -1.04 -5.21
N ASN A 90 -17.13 -2.09 -5.45
CA ASN A 90 -18.60 -2.00 -5.41
C ASN A 90 -19.01 -1.22 -4.15
N ASP A 91 -20.11 -0.48 -4.22
CA ASP A 91 -20.56 0.57 -3.27
C ASP A 91 -20.50 0.25 -1.74
N CYS A 92 -20.17 -0.99 -1.34
CA CYS A 92 -19.86 -1.39 0.03
C CYS A 92 -18.38 -1.27 0.45
N ASP A 93 -17.40 -1.37 -0.44
CA ASP A 93 -15.98 -1.54 -0.06
C ASP A 93 -15.19 -0.22 0.03
N ARG A 94 -15.77 0.92 -0.38
CA ARG A 94 -15.16 2.26 -0.22
C ARG A 94 -14.93 2.58 1.27
N PHE A 95 -15.71 1.93 2.13
CA PHE A 95 -15.66 2.03 3.58
C PHE A 95 -14.80 0.96 4.26
N VAL A 96 -14.28 -0.02 3.51
CA VAL A 96 -13.54 -1.18 4.05
C VAL A 96 -12.03 -0.96 3.96
N LEU A 97 -11.56 -0.44 2.83
CA LEU A 97 -10.13 -0.19 2.57
C LEU A 97 -9.49 0.77 3.58
N PHE A 98 -10.30 1.67 4.10
CA PHE A 98 -9.87 2.75 4.98
C PHE A 98 -9.64 2.22 6.41
N PRO A 99 -10.66 1.71 7.12
CA PRO A 99 -10.44 1.13 8.44
C PRO A 99 -9.50 -0.08 8.45
N ASP A 100 -9.55 -0.93 7.41
CA ASP A 100 -8.64 -2.07 7.28
C ASP A 100 -7.20 -1.64 7.02
N LEU A 101 -6.98 -0.49 6.37
CA LEU A 101 -5.64 0.07 6.23
C LEU A 101 -5.09 0.55 7.57
N ILE A 102 -5.89 1.20 8.43
CA ILE A 102 -5.41 1.58 9.76
C ILE A 102 -5.04 0.32 10.56
N LEU A 103 -5.87 -0.73 10.48
CA LEU A 103 -5.56 -2.02 11.08
C LEU A 103 -4.32 -2.65 10.46
N TYR A 104 -4.13 -2.55 9.14
CA TYR A 104 -2.95 -3.04 8.43
C TYR A 104 -1.68 -2.30 8.89
N LEU A 105 -1.71 -0.97 8.92
CA LEU A 105 -0.60 -0.15 9.42
C LEU A 105 -0.30 -0.48 10.89
N TYR A 106 -1.32 -0.68 11.71
CA TYR A 106 -1.17 -1.09 13.10
C TYR A 106 -0.52 -2.48 13.23
N THR A 107 -1.05 -3.49 12.54
CA THR A 107 -0.53 -4.88 12.56
C THR A 107 0.89 -4.99 12.01
N LYS A 108 1.28 -4.10 11.09
CA LYS A 108 2.64 -3.99 10.56
C LYS A 108 3.57 -3.09 11.40
N ASN A 109 3.10 -2.62 12.56
CA ASN A 109 3.84 -1.73 13.47
C ASN A 109 4.32 -0.42 12.81
N MET A 110 3.51 0.11 11.89
CA MET A 110 3.75 1.33 11.13
C MET A 110 3.07 2.55 11.76
N LEU A 111 3.20 2.68 13.09
CA LEU A 111 2.45 3.65 13.90
C LEU A 111 2.69 5.11 13.47
N GLN A 112 3.90 5.43 12.99
CA GLN A 112 4.24 6.79 12.55
C GLN A 112 3.39 7.30 11.37
N TYR A 113 2.78 6.40 10.61
CA TYR A 113 1.95 6.74 9.46
C TYR A 113 0.45 6.71 9.78
N ILE A 114 0.09 6.22 10.98
CA ILE A 114 -1.31 6.16 11.43
C ILE A 114 -1.86 7.57 11.55
N GLU A 115 -1.10 8.53 12.10
CA GLU A 115 -1.54 9.93 12.23
C GLU A 115 -1.80 10.59 10.87
N GLU A 116 -0.94 10.35 9.89
CA GLU A 116 -1.07 10.87 8.52
C GLU A 116 -2.28 10.26 7.82
N ALA A 117 -2.50 8.96 8.00
CA ALA A 117 -3.70 8.30 7.55
C ALA A 117 -4.93 8.93 8.22
N PHE A 118 -4.96 9.09 9.55
CA PHE A 118 -6.02 9.77 10.33
C PHE A 118 -6.34 11.18 9.85
N ALA A 119 -5.33 11.97 9.49
CA ALA A 119 -5.53 13.31 8.93
C ALA A 119 -6.33 13.25 7.61
N ILE A 120 -6.09 12.24 6.79
CA ILE A 120 -6.83 12.00 5.54
C ILE A 120 -8.27 11.54 5.84
N PHE A 121 -8.49 10.63 6.80
CA PHE A 121 -9.86 10.26 7.23
C PHE A 121 -10.69 11.47 7.67
N LYS A 122 -10.05 12.41 8.37
CA LYS A 122 -10.71 13.63 8.84
C LYS A 122 -11.15 14.54 7.72
N LYS A 123 -10.36 14.61 6.64
CA LYS A 123 -10.68 15.38 5.44
C LYS A 123 -11.88 14.82 4.67
N PHE A 124 -12.12 13.51 4.75
CA PHE A 124 -13.22 12.83 4.06
C PHE A 124 -14.47 12.59 4.92
N ASN A 125 -14.56 13.14 6.13
CA ASN A 125 -15.66 12.92 7.09
C ASN A 125 -15.86 11.44 7.49
N LEU A 126 -14.83 10.58 7.37
CA LEU A 126 -14.90 9.15 7.70
C LEU A 126 -14.45 8.83 9.14
N ASN A 127 -14.32 9.85 10.00
CA ASN A 127 -13.75 9.76 11.35
C ASN A 127 -14.43 8.71 12.24
N VAL A 128 -15.76 8.60 12.16
CA VAL A 128 -16.53 7.71 13.03
C VAL A 128 -16.23 6.24 12.72
N GLN A 129 -16.09 5.87 11.45
CA GLN A 129 -15.79 4.49 11.04
C GLN A 129 -14.34 4.11 11.36
N ALA A 130 -13.38 5.02 11.14
CA ALA A 130 -11.98 4.78 11.48
C ALA A 130 -11.78 4.57 13.00
N VAL A 131 -12.46 5.37 13.81
CA VAL A 131 -12.44 5.23 15.28
C VAL A 131 -13.13 3.93 15.71
N ASN A 132 -14.28 3.57 15.13
CA ASN A 132 -14.97 2.34 15.47
C ASN A 132 -14.13 1.08 15.18
N VAL A 133 -13.44 1.02 14.03
CA VAL A 133 -12.58 -0.13 13.73
C VAL A 133 -11.35 -0.20 14.61
N LEU A 134 -10.78 0.95 15.02
CA LEU A 134 -9.79 0.95 16.09
C LEU A 134 -10.39 0.40 17.38
N LEU A 135 -11.55 0.90 17.82
CA LEU A 135 -12.19 0.48 19.07
C LEU A 135 -12.58 -1.00 19.08
N ASP A 136 -13.07 -1.53 17.96
CA ASP A 136 -13.45 -2.93 17.78
C ASP A 136 -12.23 -3.86 17.83
N ASN A 137 -11.08 -3.40 17.33
CA ASN A 137 -9.82 -4.16 17.36
C ASN A 137 -8.95 -3.86 18.61
N LEU A 138 -9.22 -2.77 19.35
CA LEU A 138 -8.60 -2.40 20.63
C LEU A 138 -9.03 -3.30 21.80
N ARG A 139 -9.94 -4.27 21.62
CA ARG A 139 -10.08 -5.37 22.60
C ARG A 139 -8.79 -6.22 22.73
N SER A 140 -7.77 -5.97 21.90
CA SER A 140 -6.42 -6.52 21.99
C SER A 140 -5.38 -5.56 22.63
N ILE A 141 -5.78 -4.53 23.39
CA ILE A 141 -4.90 -3.52 24.04
C ILE A 141 -3.78 -4.12 24.91
N GLU A 142 -3.91 -5.35 25.44
CA GLU A 142 -2.89 -5.95 26.32
C GLU A 142 -1.53 -6.24 25.68
N ARG A 143 -1.34 -6.02 24.37
CA ARG A 143 -0.05 -6.25 23.68
C ARG A 143 0.73 -5.00 23.29
N ALA A 144 0.24 -3.80 23.63
CA ALA A 144 0.85 -2.52 23.24
C ALA A 144 1.48 -1.73 24.40
N LEU A 145 1.72 -2.38 25.54
CA LEU A 145 2.52 -1.85 26.67
C LEU A 145 3.85 -2.59 26.76
#